data_AF-A0AB37I889-F1
#
_entry.id   AF-A0AB37I889-F1
#
_cell.length_a   1.000
_cell.length_b   1.000
_cell.length_c   1.000
_cell.angle_alpha   90.00
_cell.angle_beta   90.00
_cell.angle_gamma   90.00
#
_symmetry.space_group_name_H-M   'P 1'
#
loop_
_entity.id
_entity.type
_entity.pdbx_description
1 polymer ?
#
loop_
_entity_poly.entity_id
_entity_poly.type
_entity_poly.pdbx_seq_one_letter_code
_entity_poly.pdbx_strand_id
1 'polypeptide(L)'
;MPDKLMMPSLREAMWSSSPDPNATLDDVLKAVAPTGSVAGIAYTTAGAHAITSVSDGKLHSSGGDVERAAIYELRLWEVGITDDREVLAHEWRWVNGSGTAEIIVHETSSSKESTPKFKPCWYRHNAYLQHGAAPLKNPQTMTSIEIFTEQEYGNTVFVDELMTGEWG
;
A
#
# COMPACT_ATOMS: atom_id res chain seq x y z
N MET A 1 10.67 -7.36 -33.75
CA MET A 1 9.27 -7.36 -33.28
C MET A 1 9.29 -6.69 -31.92
N PRO A 2 8.48 -5.67 -31.61
CA PRO A 2 8.44 -5.17 -30.24
C PRO A 2 7.97 -6.32 -29.36
N ASP A 3 8.71 -6.59 -28.29
CA ASP A 3 8.25 -7.49 -27.24
C ASP A 3 6.82 -7.07 -26.88
N LYS A 4 5.94 -8.04 -27.07
CA LYS A 4 4.50 -7.90 -26.87
C LYS A 4 4.30 -7.21 -25.52
N LEU A 5 3.53 -6.12 -25.50
CA LEU A 5 3.09 -5.41 -24.29
C LEU A 5 2.17 -6.37 -23.48
N MET A 6 2.76 -7.44 -22.97
CA MET A 6 2.13 -8.50 -22.22
C MET A 6 2.06 -8.00 -20.80
N MET A 7 0.84 -7.83 -20.31
CA MET A 7 0.66 -7.62 -18.88
C MET A 7 1.20 -8.85 -18.14
N PRO A 8 1.91 -8.66 -17.01
CA PRO A 8 2.36 -9.79 -16.21
C PRO A 8 1.19 -10.70 -15.81
N SER A 9 1.48 -12.00 -15.71
CA SER A 9 0.49 -12.98 -15.26
C SER A 9 0.05 -12.72 -13.83
N LEU A 10 -1.21 -13.06 -13.53
CA LEU A 10 -1.73 -13.09 -12.18
C LEU A 10 -1.10 -14.25 -11.39
N ARG A 11 -0.75 -13.99 -10.12
CA ARG A 11 -0.23 -14.97 -9.16
C ARG A 11 -1.24 -15.13 -8.02
N GLU A 12 -1.38 -16.33 -7.48
CA GLU A 12 -2.24 -16.57 -6.31
C GLU A 12 -1.64 -15.96 -5.04
N ALA A 13 -2.51 -15.45 -4.18
CA ALA A 13 -2.16 -14.89 -2.88
C ALA A 13 -3.36 -14.97 -1.92
N MET A 14 -3.12 -14.56 -0.69
CA MET A 14 -4.13 -14.38 0.34
C MET A 14 -4.15 -12.92 0.78
N TRP A 15 -5.30 -12.26 0.78
CA TRP A 15 -5.42 -10.88 1.25
C TRP A 15 -6.40 -10.75 2.41
N SER A 16 -6.23 -9.71 3.22
CA SER A 16 -7.17 -9.34 4.26
C SER A 16 -7.36 -7.84 4.31
N SER A 17 -8.54 -7.40 4.72
CA SER A 17 -8.86 -6.01 5.03
C SER A 17 -9.52 -5.96 6.41
N SER A 18 -8.96 -5.18 7.32
CA SER A 18 -9.43 -5.03 8.70
C SER A 18 -9.82 -3.58 8.95
N PRO A 19 -11.09 -3.21 8.71
CA PRO A 19 -11.57 -1.86 8.96
C PRO A 19 -11.82 -1.63 10.45
N ASP A 20 -11.50 -0.43 10.94
CA ASP A 20 -11.96 0.10 12.22
C ASP A 20 -12.61 1.47 11.99
N PRO A 21 -13.95 1.55 11.95
CA PRO A 21 -14.66 2.79 11.62
C PRO A 21 -14.52 3.89 12.68
N ASN A 22 -14.04 3.57 13.88
CA ASN A 22 -13.89 4.54 14.98
C ASN A 22 -12.44 4.97 15.19
N ALA A 23 -11.49 4.38 14.46
CA ALA A 23 -10.08 4.67 14.61
C ALA A 23 -9.72 6.10 14.14
N THR A 24 -8.81 6.71 14.88
CA THR A 24 -8.32 8.07 14.66
C THR A 24 -7.00 8.07 13.88
N LEU A 25 -6.53 9.26 13.51
CA LEU A 25 -5.20 9.44 12.95
C LEU A 25 -4.11 8.93 13.91
N ASP A 26 -4.26 9.12 15.22
CA ASP A 26 -3.26 8.64 16.18
C ASP A 26 -3.26 7.10 16.28
N ASP A 27 -4.41 6.45 16.08
CA ASP A 27 -4.51 4.98 16.07
C ASP A 27 -3.74 4.39 14.89
N VAL A 28 -3.82 4.99 13.69
CA VAL A 28 -3.01 4.52 12.54
C VAL A 28 -1.52 4.77 12.74
N LEU A 29 -1.14 5.92 13.31
CA LEU A 29 0.26 6.25 13.60
C LEU A 29 0.85 5.34 14.68
N LYS A 30 0.01 4.85 15.62
CA LYS A 30 0.39 3.84 16.60
C LYS A 30 0.48 2.44 15.98
N ALA A 31 -0.43 2.09 15.08
CA ALA A 31 -0.45 0.80 14.40
C ALA A 31 0.77 0.60 13.49
N VAL A 32 1.25 1.68 12.87
CA VAL A 32 2.42 1.66 11.97
C VAL A 32 3.76 1.76 12.69
N ALA A 33 3.78 2.25 13.93
CA ALA A 33 5.02 2.44 14.71
C ALA A 33 5.94 1.20 14.86
N PRO A 34 5.45 -0.05 14.98
CA PRO A 34 6.32 -1.23 15.06
C PRO A 34 6.88 -1.64 13.68
N THR A 35 6.35 -1.10 12.59
CA THR A 35 6.83 -1.36 11.23
C THR A 35 8.16 -0.67 11.02
N GLY A 36 9.10 -1.35 10.35
CA GLY A 36 10.44 -0.84 10.12
C GLY A 36 10.45 0.39 9.21
N SER A 37 10.57 0.15 7.90
CA SER A 37 10.58 1.23 6.92
C SER A 37 9.18 1.43 6.34
N VAL A 38 8.74 2.68 6.25
CA VAL A 38 7.38 3.05 5.80
C VAL A 38 7.46 4.24 4.86
N ALA A 39 6.66 4.22 3.81
CA ALA A 39 6.37 5.37 2.97
C ALA A 39 4.86 5.60 2.91
N GLY A 40 4.43 6.75 2.37
CA GLY A 40 3.03 7.10 2.37
C GLY A 40 2.65 8.31 1.53
N ILE A 41 1.35 8.58 1.47
CA ILE A 41 0.78 9.83 0.96
C ILE A 41 -0.19 10.36 2.02
N ALA A 42 0.00 11.63 2.40
CA ALA A 42 -1.01 12.38 3.11
C ALA A 42 -1.69 13.36 2.15
N TYR A 43 -2.99 13.21 1.95
CA TYR A 43 -3.78 14.18 1.21
C TYR A 43 -4.32 15.23 2.16
N THR A 44 -4.00 16.49 1.86
CA THR A 44 -4.40 17.65 2.66
C THR A 44 -5.20 18.63 1.83
N THR A 45 -5.87 19.58 2.49
CA THR A 45 -6.55 20.70 1.82
C THR A 45 -5.61 21.60 1.00
N ALA A 46 -4.29 21.48 1.19
CA ALA A 46 -3.28 22.26 0.47
C ALA A 46 -2.50 21.43 -0.59
N GLY A 47 -2.84 20.15 -0.77
CA GLY A 47 -2.17 19.25 -1.71
C GLY A 47 -1.76 17.92 -1.09
N ALA A 48 -1.14 17.07 -1.91
CA ALA A 48 -0.63 15.77 -1.49
C ALA A 48 0.83 15.89 -1.03
N HIS A 49 1.15 15.25 0.10
CA HIS A 49 2.49 15.18 0.66
C HIS A 49 3.00 13.75 0.60
N ALA A 50 4.18 13.57 0.00
CA ALA A 50 4.91 12.31 0.01
C ALA A 50 5.51 12.08 1.41
N ILE A 51 4.93 11.14 2.16
CA ILE A 51 5.42 10.74 3.48
C ILE A 51 6.58 9.78 3.29
N THR A 52 7.72 10.10 3.87
CA THR A 52 8.97 9.33 3.74
C THR A 52 9.30 8.51 4.98
N SER A 53 8.69 8.83 6.13
CA SER A 53 8.80 8.04 7.36
C SER A 53 7.76 8.45 8.39
N VAL A 54 7.59 7.59 9.39
CA VAL A 54 6.83 7.87 10.61
C VAL A 54 7.71 7.63 11.82
N SER A 55 7.87 8.62 12.70
CA SER A 55 8.62 8.45 13.94
C SER A 55 8.08 9.34 15.05
N ASP A 56 8.12 8.85 16.29
CA ASP A 56 7.53 9.52 17.46
C ASP A 56 6.08 9.95 17.25
N GLY A 57 5.33 9.11 16.53
CA GLY A 57 3.96 9.37 16.11
C GLY A 57 3.81 10.51 15.10
N LYS A 58 4.87 11.10 14.54
CA LYS A 58 4.82 12.19 13.57
C LYS A 58 5.10 11.70 12.15
N LEU A 59 4.44 12.34 11.19
CA LEU A 59 4.67 12.15 9.76
C LEU A 59 5.82 13.05 9.30
N HIS A 60 6.78 12.48 8.59
CA HIS A 60 7.83 13.24 7.90
C HIS A 60 7.59 13.19 6.41
N SER A 61 7.67 14.34 5.73
CA SER A 61 7.45 14.43 4.29
C SER A 61 8.64 15.06 3.57
N SER A 62 8.84 14.72 2.31
CA SER A 62 9.89 15.33 1.47
C SER A 62 9.68 16.83 1.21
N GLY A 63 8.44 17.30 1.34
CA GLY A 63 8.03 18.69 1.10
C GLY A 63 7.96 19.57 2.35
N GLY A 64 8.40 19.08 3.51
CA GLY A 64 8.34 19.79 4.80
C GLY A 64 7.28 19.26 5.77
N ASP A 65 6.91 20.07 6.77
CA ASP A 65 5.97 19.66 7.80
C ASP A 65 4.55 19.49 7.24
N VAL A 66 3.86 18.44 7.68
CA VAL A 66 2.46 18.18 7.34
C VAL A 66 1.58 18.57 8.51
N GLU A 67 0.72 19.56 8.32
CA GLU A 67 -0.27 19.94 9.33
C GLU A 67 -1.31 18.83 9.46
N ARG A 68 -1.28 18.11 10.59
CA ARG A 68 -2.17 16.96 10.84
C ARG A 68 -3.65 17.30 10.70
N ALA A 69 -4.06 18.49 11.13
CA ALA A 69 -5.44 18.94 11.07
C ALA A 69 -5.94 19.15 9.63
N ALA A 70 -5.03 19.35 8.67
CA ALA A 70 -5.35 19.50 7.26
C ALA A 70 -5.46 18.16 6.51
N ILE A 71 -5.02 17.05 7.11
CA ILE A 71 -5.06 15.72 6.49
C ILE A 71 -6.51 15.21 6.49
N TYR A 72 -7.03 14.90 5.32
CA TYR A 72 -8.34 14.25 5.18
C TYR A 72 -8.23 12.78 4.78
N GLU A 73 -7.11 12.37 4.18
CA GLU A 73 -6.80 10.98 3.87
C GLU A 73 -5.30 10.72 4.07
N LEU A 74 -4.98 9.58 4.67
CA LEU A 74 -3.61 9.11 4.86
C LEU A 74 -3.52 7.66 4.38
N ARG A 75 -2.53 7.39 3.54
CA ARG A 75 -2.11 6.03 3.16
C ARG A 75 -0.66 5.85 3.56
N LEU A 76 -0.36 4.82 4.33
CA LEU A 76 0.99 4.43 4.72
C LEU A 76 1.20 2.98 4.34
N TRP A 77 2.37 2.62 3.82
CA TRP A 77 2.71 1.25 3.47
C TRP A 77 4.12 0.89 3.92
N GLU A 78 4.32 -0.39 4.24
CA GLU A 78 5.65 -0.93 4.52
C GLU A 78 6.48 -0.95 3.22
N VAL A 79 7.74 -0.52 3.31
CA VAL A 79 8.69 -0.56 2.20
C VAL A 79 9.80 -1.57 2.47
N GLY A 80 10.45 -2.02 1.40
CA GLY A 80 11.53 -3.02 1.51
C GLY A 80 11.01 -4.40 1.88
N ILE A 81 9.74 -4.70 1.58
CA ILE A 81 9.22 -6.05 1.58
C ILE A 81 9.97 -6.84 0.50
N THR A 82 10.73 -7.83 0.94
CA THR A 82 11.56 -8.71 0.11
C THR A 82 10.84 -10.03 -0.15
N ASP A 83 11.17 -10.70 -1.26
CA ASP A 83 10.55 -11.97 -1.69
C ASP A 83 10.78 -13.15 -0.72
N ASP A 84 11.66 -13.01 0.28
CA ASP A 84 11.86 -14.00 1.35
C ASP A 84 10.84 -13.87 2.49
N ARG A 85 9.98 -12.85 2.45
CA ARG A 85 8.91 -12.65 3.40
C ARG A 85 7.60 -13.23 2.87
N GLU A 86 6.82 -13.82 3.77
CA GLU A 86 5.45 -14.26 3.46
C GLU A 86 4.49 -13.08 3.21
N VAL A 87 4.85 -11.86 3.62
CA VAL A 87 4.08 -10.65 3.35
C VAL A 87 4.53 -10.11 2.01
N LEU A 88 3.58 -9.82 1.11
CA LEU A 88 3.83 -9.24 -0.21
C LEU A 88 3.56 -7.73 -0.24
N ALA A 89 2.58 -7.26 0.54
CA ALA A 89 2.27 -5.85 0.72
C ALA A 89 1.53 -5.64 2.04
N HIS A 90 1.77 -4.51 2.71
CA HIS A 90 1.10 -4.13 3.95
C HIS A 90 0.84 -2.62 3.91
N GLU A 91 -0.43 -2.23 3.93
CA GLU A 91 -0.86 -0.83 3.86
C GLU A 91 -1.89 -0.52 4.95
N TRP A 92 -1.73 0.65 5.57
CA TRP A 92 -2.70 1.26 6.47
C TRP A 92 -3.31 2.48 5.80
N ARG A 93 -4.63 2.56 5.85
CA ARG A 93 -5.42 3.69 5.33
C ARG A 93 -6.18 4.33 6.46
N TRP A 94 -6.31 5.65 6.42
CA TRP A 94 -7.17 6.41 7.31
C TRP A 94 -7.86 7.51 6.51
N VAL A 95 -9.15 7.70 6.77
CA VAL A 95 -9.95 8.78 6.19
C VAL A 95 -10.67 9.52 7.31
N ASN A 96 -10.57 10.85 7.31
CA ASN A 96 -11.16 11.68 8.36
C ASN A 96 -12.68 11.45 8.45
N GLY A 97 -13.13 11.03 9.63
CA GLY A 97 -14.53 10.70 9.91
C GLY A 97 -15.00 9.33 9.41
N SER A 98 -14.13 8.52 8.80
CA SER A 98 -14.48 7.17 8.30
C SER A 98 -13.63 6.03 8.88
N GLY A 99 -12.67 6.36 9.76
CA GLY A 99 -11.85 5.38 10.45
C GLY A 99 -10.64 4.91 9.64
N THR A 100 -10.17 3.70 9.95
CA THR A 100 -9.00 3.08 9.30
C THR A 100 -9.36 1.79 8.57
N ALA A 101 -8.45 1.36 7.70
CA ALA A 101 -8.37 -0.01 7.23
C ALA A 101 -6.92 -0.45 7.15
N GLU A 102 -6.61 -1.60 7.73
CA GLU A 102 -5.35 -2.30 7.51
C GLU A 102 -5.54 -3.38 6.44
N ILE A 103 -4.73 -3.33 5.38
CA ILE A 103 -4.77 -4.27 4.26
C ILE A 103 -3.42 -4.97 4.18
N ILE A 104 -3.46 -6.30 4.11
CA ILE A 104 -2.26 -7.14 4.02
C ILE A 104 -2.46 -8.16 2.91
N VAL A 105 -1.47 -8.29 2.03
CA VAL A 105 -1.36 -9.36 1.03
C VAL A 105 -0.22 -10.28 1.44
N HIS A 106 -0.49 -11.58 1.40
CA HIS A 106 0.43 -12.65 1.75
C HIS A 106 0.57 -13.65 0.61
N GLU A 107 1.70 -14.33 0.56
CA GLU A 107 1.83 -15.54 -0.24
C GLU A 107 0.83 -16.63 0.22
N THR A 108 0.41 -17.46 -0.72
CA THR A 108 -0.46 -18.60 -0.43
C THR A 108 0.27 -19.62 0.45
N SER A 109 -0.31 -19.94 1.60
CA SER A 109 0.19 -20.98 2.50
C SER A 109 -0.96 -21.63 3.27
N SER A 110 -0.77 -22.89 3.68
CA SER A 110 -1.80 -23.66 4.40
C SER A 110 -2.23 -23.02 5.72
N SER A 111 -1.34 -22.27 6.36
CA SER A 111 -1.65 -21.51 7.59
C SER A 111 -2.54 -20.29 7.32
N LYS A 112 -2.33 -19.60 6.20
CA LYS A 112 -3.13 -18.42 5.83
C LYS A 112 -4.48 -18.81 5.26
N GLU A 113 -4.55 -19.89 4.48
CA GLU A 113 -5.82 -20.44 3.98
C GLU A 113 -6.77 -20.88 5.10
N SER A 114 -6.22 -21.38 6.21
CA SER A 114 -7.02 -21.80 7.38
C SER A 114 -7.37 -20.65 8.32
N THR A 115 -6.86 -19.44 8.09
CA THR A 115 -7.15 -18.24 8.90
C THR A 115 -8.34 -17.48 8.31
N PRO A 116 -9.51 -17.40 8.98
CA PRO A 116 -10.74 -16.84 8.39
C PRO A 116 -10.66 -15.37 7.96
N LYS A 117 -9.71 -14.60 8.51
CA LYS A 117 -9.47 -13.20 8.13
C LYS A 117 -8.92 -13.07 6.70
N PHE A 118 -8.17 -14.07 6.23
CA PHE A 118 -7.57 -14.05 4.90
C PHE A 118 -8.49 -14.71 3.88
N LYS A 119 -8.61 -14.07 2.73
CA LYS A 119 -9.40 -14.54 1.59
C LYS A 119 -8.47 -14.80 0.41
N PRO A 120 -8.74 -15.81 -0.43
CA PRO A 120 -8.01 -15.98 -1.67
C PRO A 120 -8.11 -14.74 -2.56
N CYS A 121 -7.02 -14.39 -3.21
CA CYS A 121 -6.97 -13.39 -4.27
C CYS A 121 -5.94 -13.80 -5.33
N TRP A 122 -5.92 -13.05 -6.42
CA TRP A 122 -4.77 -12.97 -7.28
C TRP A 122 -4.14 -11.60 -7.18
N TYR A 123 -2.85 -11.53 -7.52
CA TYR A 123 -2.14 -10.28 -7.54
C TYR A 123 -1.19 -10.18 -8.72
N ARG A 124 -0.77 -8.95 -9.00
CA ARG A 124 0.23 -8.63 -10.00
C ARG A 124 1.06 -7.43 -9.57
N HIS A 125 2.35 -7.47 -9.88
CA HIS A 125 3.23 -6.31 -9.68
C HIS A 125 2.98 -5.23 -10.73
N ASN A 126 2.99 -3.98 -10.29
CA ASN A 126 2.89 -2.80 -11.12
C ASN A 126 3.93 -1.75 -10.67
N ALA A 127 4.20 -0.76 -11.52
CA ALA A 127 5.15 0.30 -11.22
C ALA A 127 4.80 1.59 -11.96
N TYR A 128 4.83 2.72 -11.23
CA TYR A 128 4.59 4.05 -11.75
C TYR A 128 5.89 4.85 -11.85
N LEU A 129 6.05 5.63 -12.93
CA LEU A 129 7.15 6.59 -13.03
C LEU A 129 6.94 7.75 -12.05
N GLN A 130 7.96 8.06 -11.25
CA GLN A 130 7.94 9.24 -10.39
C GLN A 130 8.40 10.47 -11.18
N HIS A 131 7.53 11.48 -11.28
CA HIS A 131 7.85 12.74 -11.97
C HIS A 131 8.73 13.63 -11.08
N GLY A 132 9.81 14.19 -11.66
CA GLY A 132 10.73 15.09 -10.95
C GLY A 132 12.16 14.55 -10.76
N ALA A 133 12.37 13.25 -11.03
CA ALA A 133 13.70 12.67 -11.09
C ALA A 133 14.51 13.25 -12.27
N ALA A 134 15.79 13.53 -12.07
CA ALA A 134 16.69 14.03 -13.12
C ALA A 134 16.66 13.11 -14.36
N PRO A 135 16.81 13.64 -15.59
CA PRO A 135 16.69 12.85 -16.81
C PRO A 135 17.91 11.94 -16.98
N LEU A 136 17.93 10.75 -16.36
CA LEU A 136 19.01 9.79 -16.50
C LEU A 136 18.51 8.33 -16.43
N LYS A 137 19.22 7.48 -17.18
CA LYS A 137 19.16 6.02 -17.44
C LYS A 137 18.37 5.07 -16.53
N ASN A 138 18.04 5.43 -15.28
CA ASN A 138 17.24 4.64 -14.35
C ASN A 138 16.09 5.52 -13.79
N PRO A 139 14.89 5.48 -14.39
CA PRO A 139 13.76 6.23 -13.85
C PRO A 139 13.41 5.71 -12.44
N GLN A 140 13.25 6.63 -11.49
CA GLN A 140 12.70 6.27 -10.18
C GLN A 140 11.25 5.82 -10.36
N THR A 141 10.90 4.70 -9.73
CA THR A 141 9.57 4.11 -9.84
C THR A 141 8.96 3.88 -8.47
N MET A 142 7.66 4.13 -8.36
CA MET A 142 6.85 3.69 -7.22
C MET A 142 6.28 2.32 -7.58
N THR A 143 6.70 1.27 -6.88
CA THR A 143 6.16 -0.08 -7.08
C THR A 143 4.85 -0.27 -6.34
N SER A 144 4.00 -1.12 -6.88
CA SER A 144 2.71 -1.49 -6.29
C SER A 144 2.34 -2.95 -6.58
N ILE A 145 1.35 -3.43 -5.85
CA ILE A 145 0.66 -4.69 -6.10
C ILE A 145 -0.82 -4.39 -6.37
N GLU A 146 -1.28 -4.78 -7.55
CA GLU A 146 -2.69 -4.81 -7.91
C GLU A 146 -3.31 -6.13 -7.40
N ILE A 147 -4.49 -6.03 -6.79
CA ILE A 147 -5.22 -7.15 -6.18
C ILE A 147 -6.49 -7.43 -7.00
N PHE A 148 -6.74 -8.70 -7.23
CA PHE A 148 -7.89 -9.21 -7.96
C PHE A 148 -8.60 -10.30 -7.17
N THR A 149 -9.91 -10.39 -7.28
CA THR A 149 -10.70 -11.46 -6.67
C THR A 149 -11.66 -12.08 -7.68
N GLU A 150 -12.16 -13.27 -7.38
CA GLU A 150 -13.27 -13.86 -8.13
C GLU A 150 -14.59 -13.27 -7.62
N GLN A 151 -15.45 -12.85 -8.55
CA GLN A 151 -16.84 -12.49 -8.29
C GLN A 151 -17.79 -13.58 -8.78
N GLU A 152 -19.10 -13.34 -8.62
CA GLU A 152 -20.12 -14.22 -9.16
C GLU A 152 -19.84 -14.57 -10.63
N TYR A 153 -20.14 -15.82 -11.00
CA TYR A 153 -19.94 -16.38 -12.33
C TYR A 153 -18.47 -16.57 -12.75
N GLY A 154 -17.52 -16.56 -11.82
CA GLY A 154 -16.11 -16.88 -12.10
C GLY A 154 -15.33 -15.75 -12.75
N ASN A 155 -15.83 -14.51 -12.68
CA ASN A 155 -15.16 -13.35 -13.24
C ASN A 155 -14.04 -12.87 -12.31
N THR A 156 -12.83 -12.71 -12.84
CA THR A 156 -11.72 -12.03 -12.14
C THR A 156 -11.90 -10.52 -12.26
N VAL A 157 -11.96 -9.83 -11.13
CA VAL A 157 -12.12 -8.36 -11.06
C VAL A 157 -10.98 -7.72 -10.29
N PHE A 158 -10.57 -6.53 -10.71
CA PHE A 158 -9.68 -5.68 -9.92
C PHE A 158 -10.42 -5.14 -8.70
N VAL A 159 -9.80 -5.22 -7.52
CA VAL A 159 -10.45 -4.76 -6.27
C VAL A 159 -9.66 -3.69 -5.52
N ASP A 160 -8.33 -3.69 -5.64
CA ASP A 160 -7.50 -2.75 -4.89
C ASP A 160 -6.07 -2.68 -5.45
N GLU A 161 -5.32 -1.65 -5.07
CA GLU A 161 -3.89 -1.53 -5.34
C GLU A 161 -3.17 -0.99 -4.09
N LEU A 162 -2.13 -1.71 -3.68
CA LEU A 162 -1.26 -1.36 -2.55
C LEU A 162 0.11 -0.92 -3.04
N MET A 163 0.60 0.19 -2.51
CA MET A 163 1.96 0.66 -2.82
C MET A 163 2.98 -0.14 -2.01
N THR A 164 4.18 -0.31 -2.57
CA THR A 164 5.30 -1.05 -1.93
C THR A 164 6.65 -0.34 -2.07
N GLY A 165 6.74 0.64 -2.97
CA GLY A 165 7.98 1.37 -3.26
C GLY A 165 8.23 2.56 -2.33
N GLU A 166 9.40 3.16 -2.44
CA GLU A 166 9.78 4.38 -1.71
C GLU A 166 9.74 5.61 -2.62
N TRP A 167 9.64 6.80 -2.01
CA TRP A 167 9.81 8.05 -2.73
C TRP A 167 11.28 8.26 -3.10
N GLY A 168 11.51 8.73 -4.32
CA GLY A 168 12.83 9.03 -4.86
C GLY A 168 13.47 10.33 -4.39
#